data_AF-A0A355D4X9-F1
#
_entry.id   AF-A0A355D4X9-F1
#
_cell.length_a   1.000
_cell.length_b   1.000
_cell.length_c   1.000
_cell.angle_alpha   90.00
_cell.angle_beta   90.00
_cell.angle_gamma   90.00
#
_symmetry.space_group_name_H-M   'P 1'
#
loop_
_entity.id
_entity.type
_entity.pdbx_description
1 polymer ?
#
loop_
_entity_poly.entity_id
_entity_poly.type
_entity_poly.pdbx_seq_one_letter_code
_entity_poly.pdbx_strand_id
1 'polypeptide(L)' 'EAFKISSSEMGPEESLEYLEVKENVNKYIKTLDQVDKQILNLRYSQNLTFRDIGETLDITETTVKRRYYKVRDGFKVFCK' A
#
# COMPACT_ATOMS: atom_id res chain seq x y z
N GLU A 1 -36.70 20.35 15.46
CA GLU A 1 -35.30 19.90 15.70
C GLU A 1 -34.96 18.87 14.64
N ALA A 2 -33.92 19.10 13.83
CA ALA A 2 -33.52 18.15 12.78
C ALA A 2 -32.54 17.13 13.39
N PHE A 3 -32.94 15.87 13.41
CA PHE A 3 -32.12 14.76 13.89
C PHE A 3 -30.97 14.56 12.89
N LYS A 4 -29.75 14.90 13.29
CA LYS A 4 -28.53 14.64 12.51
C LYS A 4 -28.24 13.14 12.59
N ILE A 5 -28.86 12.34 11.73
CA ILE A 5 -28.51 10.93 11.56
C ILE A 5 -27.18 10.90 10.79
N SER A 6 -26.07 10.99 11.50
CA SER A 6 -24.76 10.66 10.95
C SER A 6 -24.61 9.15 11.02
N SER A 7 -24.86 8.44 9.93
CA SER A 7 -24.47 7.03 9.84
C SER A 7 -22.95 6.93 9.92
N SER A 8 -22.44 6.02 10.74
CA SER A 8 -21.02 5.67 10.81
C SER A 8 -20.65 4.56 9.82
N GLU A 9 -21.61 4.10 9.02
CA GLU A 9 -21.43 3.03 8.04
C GLU A 9 -21.12 3.62 6.67
N MET A 10 -20.15 3.01 5.96
CA MET A 10 -19.83 3.38 4.59
C MET A 10 -21.06 3.26 3.69
N GLY A 11 -21.33 4.29 2.90
CA GLY A 11 -22.38 4.28 1.90
C GLY A 11 -22.11 3.27 0.77
N PRO A 12 -23.12 2.96 -0.06
CA PRO A 12 -22.94 2.08 -1.21
C PRO A 12 -21.88 2.58 -2.19
N GLU A 13 -21.83 3.89 -2.46
CA GLU A 13 -20.85 4.52 -3.34
C GLU A 13 -19.43 4.41 -2.76
N GLU A 14 -19.26 4.76 -1.49
CA GLU A 14 -17.97 4.65 -0.78
C GLU A 14 -17.48 3.19 -0.75
N SER A 15 -18.39 2.23 -0.61
CA SER A 15 -18.09 0.80 -0.63
C SER A 15 -17.62 0.35 -2.01
N LEU A 16 -18.26 0.84 -3.08
CA LEU A 16 -17.84 0.55 -4.46
C LEU A 16 -16.45 1.14 -4.73
N GLU A 17 -16.22 2.41 -4.39
CA GLU A 17 -14.93 3.08 -4.54
C GLU A 17 -13.82 2.33 -3.80
N TYR A 18 -14.08 1.90 -2.57
CA TYR A 18 -13.13 1.09 -1.79
C TYR A 18 -12.75 -0.21 -2.51
N LEU A 19 -13.73 -0.92 -3.08
CA LEU A 19 -13.49 -2.17 -3.80
C LEU A 19 -12.64 -1.94 -5.05
N GLU A 20 -12.92 -0.91 -5.82
CA GLU A 20 -12.15 -0.56 -7.02
C GLU A 20 -10.70 -0.18 -6.67
N VAL A 21 -10.51 0.66 -5.65
CA VAL A 21 -9.17 1.03 -5.16
C VAL A 21 -8.41 -0.20 -4.69
N LYS A 22 -9.06 -1.06 -3.90
CA LYS A 22 -8.47 -2.32 -3.42
C LYS A 22 -8.09 -3.24 -4.57
N GLU A 23 -8.90 -3.34 -5.61
CA GLU A 23 -8.61 -4.15 -6.78
C GLU A 23 -7.39 -3.61 -7.54
N ASN A 24 -7.31 -2.29 -7.74
CA ASN A 24 -6.18 -1.65 -8.41
C ASN A 24 -4.87 -1.84 -7.66
N VAL A 25 -4.88 -1.68 -6.34
CA VAL A 25 -3.71 -1.95 -5.48
C VAL A 25 -3.31 -3.42 -5.60
N ASN A 26 -4.25 -4.36 -5.55
CA ASN A 26 -3.95 -5.79 -5.69
C ASN A 26 -3.38 -6.14 -7.08
N LYS A 27 -3.93 -5.58 -8.15
CA LYS A 27 -3.41 -5.76 -9.52
C LYS A 27 -1.97 -5.30 -9.61
N TYR A 28 -1.67 -4.10 -9.10
CA TYR A 28 -0.31 -3.57 -9.11
C TYR A 28 0.65 -4.39 -8.24
N ILE A 29 0.26 -4.75 -7.01
CA ILE A 29 1.10 -5.57 -6.13
C ILE A 29 1.45 -6.88 -6.83
N LYS A 30 0.52 -7.52 -7.56
CA LYS A 30 0.79 -8.77 -8.29
C LYS A 30 1.92 -8.64 -9.33
N THR A 31 2.10 -7.48 -9.95
CA THR A 31 3.16 -7.25 -10.95
C THR A 31 4.55 -7.05 -10.35
N LEU A 32 4.64 -6.77 -9.05
CA LEU A 32 5.92 -6.53 -8.37
C LEU A 32 6.73 -7.82 -8.19
N ASP A 33 8.05 -7.69 -8.11
CA ASP A 33 8.93 -8.81 -7.73
C ASP A 33 8.73 -9.19 -6.25
N GLN A 34 9.26 -10.35 -5.84
CA GLN A 34 9.06 -10.84 -4.48
C GLN A 34 9.65 -9.91 -3.41
N VAL A 35 10.81 -9.31 -3.67
CA VAL A 35 11.50 -8.43 -2.71
C VAL A 35 10.71 -7.15 -2.52
N ASP A 36 10.22 -6.56 -3.60
CA ASP A 36 9.38 -5.36 -3.58
C ASP A 36 8.05 -5.61 -2.83
N LYS A 37 7.42 -6.77 -3.04
CA LYS A 37 6.23 -7.21 -2.27
C LYS A 37 6.53 -7.33 -0.78
N GLN A 38 7.65 -7.96 -0.42
CA GLN A 38 8.06 -8.13 0.99
C GLN A 38 8.32 -6.77 1.66
N ILE A 39 9.01 -5.85 0.98
CA ILE A 39 9.25 -4.49 1.49
C ILE A 39 7.92 -3.80 1.82
N LEU A 40 6.93 -3.86 0.92
CA LEU A 40 5.61 -3.27 1.18
C LEU A 40 4.91 -3.93 2.37
N ASN A 41 4.91 -5.26 2.43
CA ASN A 41 4.26 -5.99 3.52
C ASN A 41 4.88 -5.65 4.88
N LEU A 42 6.21 -5.65 4.98
CA LEU A 42 6.91 -5.30 6.22
C LEU A 42 6.67 -3.83 6.60
N ARG A 43 6.58 -2.94 5.61
CA ARG A 43 6.36 -1.51 5.86
C ARG A 43 4.95 -1.20 6.33
N TYR A 44 3.92 -1.78 5.71
CA TYR A 44 2.53 -1.42 5.95
C TYR A 44 1.81 -2.35 6.94
N SER A 45 2.15 -3.64 6.97
CA SER A 45 1.50 -4.60 7.87
C SER A 45 2.18 -4.67 9.24
N GLN A 46 3.50 -4.44 9.29
CA GLN A 46 4.30 -4.56 10.52
C GLN A 46 4.90 -3.23 10.99
N ASN A 47 4.70 -2.14 10.23
CA ASN A 47 5.21 -0.80 10.54
C ASN A 47 6.73 -0.71 10.78
N LEU A 48 7.51 -1.62 10.18
CA LEU A 48 8.97 -1.64 10.34
C LEU A 48 9.64 -0.42 9.67
N THR A 49 10.78 0.01 10.21
CA THR A 49 11.60 1.05 9.59
C THR A 49 12.36 0.49 8.37
N PHE A 50 12.84 1.37 7.48
CA PHE A 50 13.64 0.91 6.33
C PHE A 50 14.92 0.20 6.74
N ARG A 51 15.47 0.56 7.92
CA ARG A 51 16.64 -0.10 8.49
C ARG A 51 16.29 -1.52 8.92
N ASP A 52 15.24 -1.69 9.73
CA ASP A 52 14.82 -3.03 10.21
C ASP A 52 14.45 -3.95 9.04
N ILE A 53 13.81 -3.41 8.00
CA ILE A 53 13.51 -4.16 6.77
C ILE A 53 14.80 -4.59 6.06
N GLY A 54 15.81 -3.72 6.01
CA GLY A 54 17.12 -4.05 5.44
C GLY A 54 17.81 -5.17 6.22
N GLU A 55 17.81 -5.07 7.54
CA GLU A 55 18.34 -6.11 8.44
C GLU A 55 17.58 -7.44 8.29
N THR A 56 16.25 -7.39 8.11
CA THR A 56 15.40 -8.59 7.94
C THR A 56 15.61 -9.29 6.59
N LEU A 57 15.83 -8.52 5.52
CA LEU A 57 15.96 -9.02 4.15
C LEU A 57 17.42 -9.18 3.70
N ASP A 58 18.38 -8.96 4.60
CA ASP A 58 19.83 -8.97 4.32
C ASP A 58 20.23 -8.07 3.13
N ILE A 59 19.66 -6.85 3.10
CA ILE A 59 19.97 -5.82 2.11
C ILE A 59 20.16 -4.46 2.79
N THR A 60 20.89 -3.54 2.13
CA THR A 60 21.13 -2.22 2.73
C THR A 60 19.84 -1.40 2.82
N GLU A 61 19.72 -0.57 3.88
CA GLU A 61 18.62 0.39 4.03
C GLU A 61 18.45 1.28 2.77
N THR A 62 19.55 1.68 2.15
CA THR A 62 19.54 2.45 0.89
C THR A 62 18.88 1.67 -0.25
N THR A 63 19.13 0.36 -0.36
CA THR A 63 18.49 -0.50 -1.36
C THR A 63 16.99 -0.63 -1.10
N VAL A 64 16.59 -0.80 0.16
CA VAL A 64 15.18 -0.82 0.58
C VAL A 64 14.49 0.47 0.17
N LYS A 65 15.05 1.64 0.51
CA LYS A 65 14.50 2.96 0.15
C LYS A 65 14.35 3.10 -1.36
N ARG A 66 15.39 2.77 -2.12
CA ARG A 66 15.36 2.85 -3.59
C ARG A 66 14.25 1.98 -4.18
N ARG A 67 14.13 0.73 -3.74
CA ARG A 67 13.07 -0.19 -4.17
C ARG A 67 11.69 0.34 -3.80
N TYR A 68 11.49 0.73 -2.53
CA TYR A 68 10.23 1.29 -2.04
C TYR A 68 9.76 2.50 -2.84
N TYR A 69 10.64 3.49 -3.08
CA TYR A 69 10.28 4.67 -3.85
C TYR A 69 10.01 4.35 -5.32
N LYS A 70 10.80 3.45 -5.93
CA LYS A 70 10.55 2.97 -7.29
C LYS A 70 9.17 2.32 -7.41
N VAL A 71 8.80 1.47 -6.46
CA VAL A 71 7.49 0.82 -6.40
C VAL A 71 6.38 1.87 -6.23
N ARG A 72 6.56 2.84 -5.33
CA ARG A 72 5.57 3.89 -5.09
C ARG A 72 5.35 4.76 -6.32
N ASP A 73 6.42 5.15 -7.00
CA ASP A 73 6.32 5.99 -8.20
C ASP A 73 5.80 5.18 -9.39
N GLY A 74 6.10 3.89 -9.48
CA GLY A 74 5.48 2.98 -10.45
C GLY A 74 3.97 2.86 -10.25
N PHE A 75 3.48 2.84 -9.01
CA PHE A 75 2.03 2.79 -8.74
C PHE A 75 1.31 4.04 -9.26
N LYS A 76 1.92 5.22 -9.07
CA LYS A 76 1.38 6.48 -9.61
C LYS A 76 1.26 6.48 -11.13
N VAL A 77 2.14 5.76 -11.82
CA VAL A 77 2.08 5.62 -13.28
C VAL A 77 1.05 4.56 -13.67
N PHE A 78 0.94 3.47 -12.91
CA PHE A 78 -0.03 2.39 -13.16
C PHE A 78 -1.49 2.84 -12.99
N CYS A 79 -1.76 3.74 -12.05
CA CYS A 79 -3.11 4.26 -11.80
C CYS A 79 -3.48 5.50 -12.65
N LYS A 80 -2.58 5.96 -13.53
CA LYS A 80 -2.90 6.97 -14.55
C LYS A 80 -3.41 6.29 -15.79
#